data_AF-A0A0G1ZUS6-F1
#
_entry.id   AF-A0A0G1ZUS6-F1
#
_cell.length_a   1.000
_cell.length_b   1.000
_cell.length_c   1.000
_cell.angle_alpha   90.00
_cell.angle_beta   90.00
_cell.angle_gamma   90.00
#
_symmetry.space_group_name_H-M   'P 1'
#
loop_
_entity.id
_entity.type
_entity.pdbx_description
1 polymer ?
#
loop_
_entity_poly.entity_id
_entity_poly.type
_entity_poly.pdbx_seq_one_letter_code
_entity_poly.pdbx_strand_id
1 'polypeptide(L)'
;MESGVFTQIHADHTAHQVQWTAEMVREHGVHSLTITAPAYHLPRAYLTMLKALWESPVVLIPDPTPLSPLAIVPEFGVHACDMIPGEMERKMERKLQGKLQDNLAGHTGA
;
A
#
# COMPACT_ATOMS: atom_id res chain seq x y z
N MET A 1 24.85 -15.70 -11.97
CA MET A 1 23.42 -15.60 -11.68
C MET A 1 23.31 -14.96 -10.31
N GLU A 2 23.19 -13.63 -10.26
CA GLU A 2 22.84 -12.94 -9.03
C GLU A 2 21.44 -13.40 -8.61
N SER A 3 21.22 -13.62 -7.32
CA SER A 3 19.95 -14.17 -6.83
C SER A 3 18.81 -13.25 -7.26
N GLY A 4 17.78 -13.79 -7.93
CA GLY A 4 16.55 -13.06 -8.27
C GLY A 4 15.68 -12.70 -7.06
N VAL A 5 16.31 -12.52 -5.90
CA VAL A 5 15.71 -12.11 -4.63
C VAL A 5 16.32 -10.77 -4.28
N PHE A 6 15.48 -9.74 -4.30
CA PHE A 6 15.84 -8.40 -3.89
C PHE A 6 15.07 -8.08 -2.61
N THR A 7 15.76 -7.58 -1.60
CA THR A 7 15.17 -7.30 -0.28
C THR A 7 15.40 -5.86 0.12
N GLN A 8 14.35 -5.19 0.60
CA GLN A 8 14.45 -3.89 1.24
C GLN A 8 13.94 -3.99 2.69
N ILE A 9 14.87 -3.95 3.64
CA ILE A 9 14.58 -4.15 5.07
C ILE A 9 14.35 -2.84 5.84
N HIS A 10 14.57 -1.67 5.21
CA HIS A 10 14.44 -0.35 5.85
C HIS A 10 13.27 0.49 5.31
N ALA A 11 12.30 -0.16 4.66
CA ALA A 11 11.10 0.51 4.18
C ALA A 11 10.01 0.49 5.26
N ASP A 12 10.23 1.28 6.33
CA ASP A 12 9.39 1.36 7.53
C ASP A 12 7.98 1.89 7.26
N HIS A 13 7.80 2.53 6.11
CA HIS A 13 6.53 3.10 5.68
C HIS A 13 6.18 2.63 4.28
N THR A 14 4.89 2.42 4.03
CA THR A 14 4.37 1.94 2.74
C THR A 14 4.76 2.83 1.57
N ALA A 15 4.99 4.13 1.79
CA ALA A 15 5.49 5.02 0.76
C ALA A 15 6.89 4.61 0.26
N HIS A 16 7.81 4.27 1.18
CA HIS A 16 9.16 3.83 0.84
C HIS A 16 9.14 2.45 0.16
N GLN A 17 8.28 1.54 0.62
CA GLN A 17 8.12 0.20 0.03
C GLN A 17 7.70 0.31 -1.44
N VAL A 18 6.75 1.21 -1.71
CA VAL A 18 6.19 1.41 -3.04
C VAL A 18 7.16 2.11 -3.98
N GLN A 19 7.87 3.14 -3.50
CA GLN A 19 8.92 3.80 -4.29
C GLN A 19 10.00 2.80 -4.71
N TRP A 20 10.53 2.04 -3.75
CA TRP A 20 11.54 1.03 -4.02
C TRP A 20 11.04 0.00 -5.04
N THR A 21 9.81 -0.49 -4.89
CA THR A 21 9.23 -1.45 -5.84
C THR A 21 9.11 -0.86 -7.25
N ALA A 22 8.71 0.40 -7.38
CA ALA A 22 8.61 1.07 -8.67
C ALA A 22 9.98 1.23 -9.36
N GLU A 23 11.02 1.52 -8.58
CA GLU A 23 12.41 1.56 -9.06
C GLU A 23 12.84 0.18 -9.58
N MET A 24 12.59 -0.89 -8.81
CA MET A 24 12.89 -2.27 -9.20
C MET A 24 12.15 -2.70 -10.48
N VAL A 25 10.86 -2.38 -10.57
CA VAL A 25 10.05 -2.66 -11.76
C VAL A 25 10.66 -2.04 -13.01
N ARG A 26 11.09 -0.78 -12.92
CA ARG A 26 11.70 -0.05 -14.02
C ARG A 26 13.09 -0.60 -14.36
N GLU A 27 13.92 -0.84 -13.35
CA GLU A 27 15.31 -1.30 -13.52
C GLU A 27 15.37 -2.69 -14.18
N HIS A 28 14.45 -3.59 -13.82
CA HIS A 28 14.45 -4.96 -14.32
C HIS A 28 13.45 -5.23 -15.45
N GLY A 29 12.76 -4.21 -15.96
CA GLY A 29 11.79 -4.37 -17.04
C GLY A 29 10.65 -5.33 -16.68
N VAL A 30 10.17 -5.27 -15.44
CA VAL A 30 9.08 -6.14 -14.96
C VAL A 30 7.79 -5.77 -15.69
N HIS A 31 7.04 -6.78 -16.15
CA HIS A 31 5.75 -6.58 -16.85
C HIS A 31 4.53 -7.00 -16.02
N SER A 32 4.73 -7.81 -14.98
CA SER A 32 3.69 -8.21 -14.03
C SER A 32 4.25 -8.26 -12.62
N LEU A 33 3.47 -7.79 -11.66
CA LEU A 33 3.85 -7.74 -10.25
C LEU A 33 2.72 -8.34 -9.42
N THR A 34 3.05 -9.37 -8.65
CA THR A 34 2.13 -9.98 -7.69
C THR A 34 2.32 -9.31 -6.33
N ILE A 35 1.23 -8.88 -5.71
CA ILE A 35 1.22 -8.25 -4.39
C ILE A 35 0.68 -9.26 -3.40
N THR A 36 1.56 -9.77 -2.55
CA THR A 36 1.21 -10.71 -1.49
C THR A 36 1.07 -9.99 -0.16
N ALA A 37 -0.11 -10.10 0.43
CA ALA A 37 -0.40 -9.58 1.77
C ALA A 37 -1.61 -10.32 2.37
N PRO A 38 -1.76 -10.33 3.71
CA PRO A 38 -3.02 -10.76 4.32
C PRO A 38 -4.22 -10.00 3.74
N ALA A 39 -5.36 -10.70 3.63
CA ALA A 39 -6.56 -10.16 2.98
C ALA A 39 -7.01 -8.79 3.52
N TYR A 40 -6.83 -8.52 4.82
CA TYR A 40 -7.20 -7.24 5.42
C TYR A 40 -6.31 -6.08 4.98
N HIS A 41 -5.02 -6.32 4.70
CA HIS A 41 -4.07 -5.30 4.22
C HIS A 41 -4.00 -5.18 2.69
N LEU A 42 -4.39 -6.22 1.96
CA LEU A 42 -4.25 -6.30 0.51
C LEU A 42 -4.88 -5.12 -0.24
N PRO A 43 -6.10 -4.63 0.09
CA PRO A 43 -6.67 -3.46 -0.58
C PRO A 43 -5.85 -2.18 -0.43
N ARG A 44 -5.09 -2.03 0.65
CA ARG A 44 -4.22 -0.86 0.86
C ARG A 44 -2.94 -1.00 0.06
N ALA A 45 -2.29 -2.16 0.14
CA ALA A 45 -1.08 -2.45 -0.63
C ALA A 45 -1.34 -2.29 -2.13
N TYR A 46 -2.41 -2.91 -2.64
CA TYR A 46 -2.78 -2.87 -4.06
C TYR A 46 -3.04 -1.45 -4.55
N LEU A 47 -3.90 -0.67 -3.88
CA LEU A 47 -4.20 0.69 -4.33
C LEU A 47 -3.01 1.65 -4.21
N THR A 48 -2.14 1.45 -3.22
CA THR A 48 -0.93 2.28 -3.09
C THR A 48 0.03 1.99 -4.23
N MET A 49 0.20 0.71 -4.60
CA MET A 49 1.02 0.31 -5.73
C MET A 49 0.43 0.79 -7.07
N LEU A 50 -0.88 0.61 -7.26
CA LEU A 50 -1.58 1.09 -8.47
C LEU A 50 -1.43 2.60 -8.66
N LYS A 51 -1.47 3.37 -7.57
CA LYS A 51 -1.25 4.82 -7.63
C LYS A 51 0.19 5.16 -8.07
N ALA A 52 1.18 4.44 -7.55
CA ALA A 52 2.58 4.73 -7.87
C ALA A 52 2.99 4.27 -9.28
N LEU A 53 2.34 3.21 -9.78
CA LEU A 53 2.60 2.63 -11.09
C LEU A 53 1.53 3.01 -12.13
N TRP A 54 0.78 4.10 -11.91
CA TRP A 54 -0.39 4.41 -12.74
C TRP A 54 -0.05 4.68 -14.21
N GLU A 55 1.17 5.14 -14.51
CA GLU A 55 1.69 5.34 -15.87
C GLU A 55 2.42 4.11 -16.42
N SER A 56 2.66 3.10 -15.58
CA SER A 56 3.37 1.88 -15.96
C SER A 56 2.41 0.88 -16.62
N PRO A 57 2.82 0.19 -17.69
CA PRO A 57 2.03 -0.88 -18.30
C PRO A 57 2.01 -2.19 -17.47
N VAL A 58 2.52 -2.16 -16.25
CA VAL A 58 2.63 -3.35 -15.38
C VAL A 58 1.27 -3.86 -14.94
N VAL A 59 1.09 -5.17 -15.10
CA VAL A 59 -0.10 -5.87 -14.58
C VAL A 59 0.08 -6.12 -13.08
N LEU A 60 -0.76 -5.51 -12.26
CA LEU A 60 -0.81 -5.76 -10.82
C LEU A 60 -1.77 -6.92 -10.52
N ILE A 61 -1.27 -7.93 -9.82
CA ILE A 61 -2.03 -9.14 -9.45
C ILE A 61 -2.12 -9.19 -7.92
N PRO A 62 -3.31 -9.01 -7.33
CA PRO A 62 -3.49 -9.21 -5.89
C PRO A 62 -3.50 -10.71 -5.56
N ASP A 63 -2.65 -11.14 -4.63
CA ASP A 63 -2.57 -12.54 -4.18
C ASP A 63 -2.63 -12.60 -2.64
N PRO A 64 -3.81 -12.86 -2.05
CA PRO A 64 -3.96 -12.84 -0.60
C PRO A 64 -3.18 -13.98 0.06
N THR A 65 -2.32 -13.64 1.01
CA THR A 65 -1.69 -14.64 1.87
C THR A 65 -2.75 -15.33 2.72
N PRO A 66 -2.81 -16.68 2.75
CA PRO A 66 -3.74 -17.41 3.60
C PRO A 66 -3.58 -17.02 5.06
N LEU A 67 -4.63 -16.45 5.65
CA LEU A 67 -4.70 -16.11 7.07
C LEU A 67 -6.12 -16.34 7.55
N SER A 68 -6.29 -17.05 8.67
CA SER A 68 -7.60 -17.21 9.29
C SER A 68 -8.14 -15.82 9.68
N PRO A 69 -9.42 -15.50 9.38
CA PRO A 69 -10.04 -14.26 9.86
C PRO A 69 -9.98 -14.11 11.39
N LEU A 70 -9.91 -15.23 12.11
CA LEU A 70 -9.82 -15.29 13.58
C LEU A 70 -8.38 -15.35 14.09
N ALA A 71 -7.36 -15.34 13.22
CA ALA A 71 -5.97 -15.26 13.67
C ALA A 71 -5.73 -13.91 14.35
N ILE A 72 -5.01 -13.92 15.48
CA ILE A 72 -4.59 -12.70 16.16
C ILE A 72 -3.40 -12.11 15.41
N VAL A 73 -3.51 -10.84 15.01
CA VAL A 73 -2.41 -10.10 14.39
C VAL A 73 -1.45 -9.65 15.51
N PRO A 74 -0.20 -10.14 15.55
CA PRO A 74 0.71 -9.93 16.69
C PRO A 74 0.92 -8.46 17.05
N GLU A 75 0.98 -7.59 16.03
CA GLU A 75 1.26 -6.17 16.18
C GLU A 75 0.11 -5.40 16.84
N PHE A 76 -1.12 -5.91 16.75
CA PHE A 76 -2.33 -5.19 17.18
C PHE A 76 -3.13 -5.92 18.26
N GLY A 77 -2.90 -7.22 18.46
CA GLY A 77 -3.61 -8.02 19.46
C GLY A 77 -5.11 -8.23 19.17
N VAL A 78 -5.54 -8.00 17.92
CA VAL A 78 -6.94 -8.16 17.46
C VAL A 78 -7.04 -9.24 16.40
N HIS A 79 -8.26 -9.73 16.12
CA HIS A 79 -8.47 -10.67 15.02
C HIS A 79 -8.23 -9.99 13.66
N ALA A 80 -7.73 -10.75 12.69
CA ALA A 80 -7.47 -10.26 11.35
C ALA A 80 -8.71 -9.64 10.67
N CYS A 81 -9.92 -10.16 10.95
CA CYS A 81 -11.16 -9.57 10.44
C CYS A 81 -11.46 -8.17 11.02
N ASP A 82 -11.06 -7.91 12.25
CA ASP A 82 -11.32 -6.64 12.94
C ASP A 82 -10.44 -5.50 12.41
N MET A 83 -9.41 -5.82 11.61
CA MET A 83 -8.56 -4.85 10.94
C MET A 83 -9.21 -4.23 9.70
N ILE A 84 -10.20 -4.90 9.10
CA ILE A 84 -10.82 -4.49 7.83
C ILE A 84 -11.46 -3.09 7.90
N PRO A 85 -12.28 -2.75 8.92
CA PRO A 85 -12.88 -1.43 9.02
C PRO A 85 -11.83 -0.30 9.02
N GLY A 86 -10.76 -0.44 9.80
CA GLY A 86 -9.70 0.56 9.87
C GLY A 86 -8.92 0.73 8.55
N GLU A 87 -8.80 -0.34 7.75
CA GLU A 87 -8.20 -0.29 6.40
C GLU A 87 -9.13 0.39 5.37
N MET A 88 -10.45 0.34 5.59
CA MET A 88 -11.44 1.02 4.76
C MET A 88 -11.58 2.51 5.13
N GLU A 89 -11.60 2.84 6.42
CA GLU A 89 -11.78 4.22 6.91
C GLU A 89 -10.59 5.13 6.58
N ARG A 90 -9.35 4.62 6.68
CA ARG A 90 -8.13 5.39 6.35
C ARG A 90 -8.08 5.88 4.90
N LYS A 91 -8.85 5.26 3.98
CA LYS A 91 -9.00 5.74 2.59
C LYS A 91 -9.90 6.97 2.49
N MET A 92 -10.80 7.19 3.45
CA MET A 92 -11.74 8.31 3.45
C MET A 92 -11.11 9.59 4.03
N GLU A 93 -10.28 9.48 5.07
CA GLU A 93 -9.65 10.65 5.71
C GLU A 93 -8.61 11.38 4.84
N ARG A 94 -7.81 10.66 4.03
CA ARG A 94 -6.83 11.32 3.14
C ARG A 94 -7.48 12.23 2.09
N LYS A 95 -8.74 12.00 1.71
CA LYS A 95 -9.51 12.89 0.83
C LYS A 95 -10.05 14.14 1.55
N LEU A 96 -10.21 14.08 2.88
CA LEU A 96 -10.73 15.19 3.69
C LEU A 96 -9.60 16.09 4.21
N GLN A 97 -8.46 15.53 4.62
CA GLN A 97 -7.35 16.33 5.13
C GLN A 97 -6.68 17.22 4.07
N GLY A 98 -6.56 16.75 2.82
CA GLY A 98 -6.08 17.61 1.72
C GLY A 98 -7.01 18.80 1.43
N LYS A 99 -8.33 18.56 1.46
CA LYS A 99 -9.34 19.62 1.25
C LYS A 99 -9.44 20.61 2.42
N LEU A 100 -9.13 20.19 3.65
CA LEU A 100 -9.11 21.07 4.81
C LEU A 100 -7.88 21.98 4.84
N GLN A 101 -6.71 21.49 4.40
CA GLN A 101 -5.50 22.31 4.28
C GLN A 101 -5.62 23.37 3.17
N ASP A 102 -6.22 23.01 2.02
CA ASP A 102 -6.45 23.96 0.93
C ASP A 102 -7.46 25.07 1.31
N ASN A 103 -8.49 24.74 2.12
CA ASN A 103 -9.47 25.72 2.57
C ASN A 103 -8.94 26.67 3.67
N LEU A 104 -8.00 26.21 4.51
CA LEU A 104 -7.35 27.04 5.53
C LEU A 104 -6.29 27.98 4.92
N ALA A 105 -5.63 27.59 3.84
CA ALA A 105 -4.71 28.45 3.09
C ALA A 105 -5.42 29.53 2.26
N GLY A 106 -6.70 29.32 1.92
CA GLY A 106 -7.51 30.27 1.12
C GLY A 106 -8.22 31.38 1.90
N HIS A 107 -8.16 31.41 3.25
CA HIS A 107 -8.92 32.34 4.08
C HIS A 107 -8.06 33.32 4.92
N THR A 108 -6.77 33.48 4.60
CA THR A 108 -5.89 34.50 5.23
C THR A 108 -5.48 35.64 4.28
N GLY A 109 -6.22 35.82 3.19
CA GLY A 109 -6.04 36.95 2.27
C GLY A 109 -7.37 37.61 1.92
N ALA A 110 -7.93 38.38 2.85
CA ALA A 110 -8.94 39.39 2.59
C ALA A 110 -8.71 40.57 3.54
#